data_AF-A0A2A5V621-F1
#
_entry.id   AF-A0A2A5V621-F1
#
_cell.length_a   1.000
_cell.length_b   1.000
_cell.length_c   1.000
_cell.angle_alpha   90.00
_cell.angle_beta   90.00
_cell.angle_gamma   90.00
#
_symmetry.space_group_name_H-M   'P 1'
#
loop_
_entity.id
_entity.type
_entity.pdbx_description
1 polymer ?
#
loop_
_entity_poly.entity_id
_entity_poly.type
_entity_poly.pdbx_seq_one_letter_code
_entity_poly.pdbx_strand_id
1 'polypeptide(L)' 'MQGTKFQLKVWKYLKTIPKGKVKTYKQVAIGIKSPKSARAVANACAKNPYAPKI' A
#
# COMPACT_ATOMS: atom_id res chain seq x y z
N MET A 1 13.40 -4.84 -4.07
CA MET A 1 12.27 -4.56 -3.17
C MET A 1 12.54 -5.28 -1.84
N GLN A 2 13.20 -4.61 -0.90
CA GLN A 2 13.45 -5.16 0.45
C GLN A 2 12.38 -4.62 1.40
N GLY A 3 11.67 -5.51 2.08
CA GLY A 3 10.57 -5.20 2.98
C GLY A 3 9.87 -6.47 3.46
N THR A 4 9.03 -6.36 4.48
CA THR A 4 8.27 -7.51 4.99
C THR A 4 7.27 -8.01 3.94
N LYS A 5 6.84 -9.28 4.06
CA LYS A 5 5.79 -9.85 3.18
C LYS A 5 4.55 -8.95 3.12
N PHE A 6 4.21 -8.27 4.22
CA PHE A 6 3.11 -7.31 4.27
C PHE A 6 3.39 -6.05 3.44
N GLN A 7 4.57 -5.43 3.61
CA GLN A 7 4.95 -4.24 2.84
C GLN A 7 4.99 -4.53 1.33
N LEU A 8 5.54 -5.67 0.93
CA LEU A 8 5.56 -6.09 -0.47
C LEU A 8 4.14 -6.25 -1.04
N LYS A 9 3.19 -6.81 -0.28
CA LYS A 9 1.78 -6.91 -0.71
C LYS A 9 1.16 -5.52 -0.89
N VAL A 10 1.37 -4.62 0.06
CA VAL A 10 0.87 -3.23 -0.03
C VAL A 10 1.43 -2.55 -1.27
N TRP A 11 2.73 -2.58 -1.48
CA TRP A 11 3.36 -1.93 -2.63
C TRP A 11 2.95 -2.56 -3.97
N LYS A 12 2.76 -3.88 -4.04
CA LYS A 12 2.18 -4.54 -5.21
C LYS A 12 0.76 -4.06 -5.50
N TYR A 13 -0.07 -3.92 -4.47
CA TYR A 13 -1.42 -3.38 -4.61
C TYR A 13 -1.41 -1.90 -5.05
N LEU A 14 -0.50 -1.08 -4.51
CA LEU A 14 -0.40 0.33 -4.93
C LEU A 14 -0.09 0.47 -6.43
N LYS A 15 0.71 -0.45 -7.00
CA LYS A 15 1.01 -0.49 -8.44
C LYS A 15 -0.22 -0.79 -9.31
N THR A 16 -1.28 -1.39 -8.78
CA THR A 16 -2.51 -1.66 -9.55
C THR A 16 -3.47 -0.47 -9.56
N ILE A 17 -3.20 0.57 -8.77
CA ILE A 17 -4.04 1.77 -8.75
C ILE A 17 -3.73 2.59 -10.00
N PRO A 18 -4.73 2.85 -10.87
CA PRO A 18 -4.51 3.63 -12.08
C PRO A 18 -4.22 5.09 -11.72
N LYS A 19 -3.41 5.75 -12.55
CA LYS A 19 -3.09 7.18 -12.42
C LYS A 19 -4.39 8.01 -12.41
N GLY A 20 -4.43 9.04 -11.56
CA GLY A 20 -5.60 9.89 -11.37
C GLY A 20 -6.68 9.32 -10.44
N LYS A 21 -6.57 8.06 -9.98
CA LYS A 21 -7.44 7.52 -8.93
C LYS A 21 -6.70 7.46 -7.60
N VAL A 22 -7.42 7.80 -6.54
CA VAL A 22 -6.97 7.63 -5.15
C VAL A 22 -7.69 6.47 -4.49
N LYS A 23 -7.02 5.81 -3.54
CA LYS A 23 -7.60 4.76 -2.71
C LYS A 23 -7.29 5.06 -1.25
N THR A 24 -8.22 4.73 -0.37
CA THR A 24 -8.00 4.89 1.08
C THR A 24 -7.17 3.73 1.64
N TYR A 25 -6.46 3.96 2.74
CA TYR A 25 -5.70 2.90 3.42
C TYR A 25 -6.57 1.70 3.80
N LYS A 26 -7.85 1.93 4.14
CA LYS A 26 -8.82 0.86 4.42
C LYS A 26 -9.16 0.04 3.17
N GLN A 27 -9.34 0.69 2.02
CA GLN A 27 -9.57 -0.02 0.75
C GLN A 27 -8.37 -0.86 0.33
N VAL A 28 -7.15 -0.33 0.48
CA VAL A 28 -5.92 -1.09 0.25
C VAL A 28 -5.84 -2.29 1.20
N ALA A 29 -6.12 -2.09 2.49
CA ALA A 29 -6.12 -3.14 3.50
C ALA A 29 -7.13 -4.26 3.19
N ILE A 30 -8.33 -3.91 2.70
CA ILE A 30 -9.32 -4.89 2.22
C ILE A 30 -8.80 -5.63 1.00
N GLY A 31 -8.21 -4.92 0.02
CA GLY A 31 -7.67 -5.52 -1.21
C GLY A 31 -6.54 -6.52 -0.98
N ILE A 32 -5.75 -6.36 0.09
CA ILE A 32 -4.69 -7.31 0.48
C ILE A 32 -5.17 -8.42 1.45
N LYS A 33 -6.49 -8.57 1.65
CA LYS A 33 -7.12 -9.50 2.61
C LYS A 33 -6.70 -9.25 4.07
N SER A 34 -6.49 -8.00 4.46
CA SER A 34 -6.14 -7.61 5.83
C SER A 34 -6.92 -6.37 6.28
N PRO A 35 -8.26 -6.44 6.36
CA PRO A 35 -9.13 -5.27 6.54
C PRO A 35 -8.88 -4.47 7.83
N LYS A 36 -8.35 -5.12 8.88
CA LYS A 36 -8.01 -4.47 10.16
C LYS A 36 -6.62 -3.79 10.16
N SER A 37 -5.85 -3.91 9.07
CA SER A 37 -4.45 -3.49 9.02
C SER A 37 -4.23 -2.10 8.41
N ALA A 38 -5.23 -1.20 8.45
CA ALA A 38 -5.15 0.13 7.84
C ALA A 38 -3.94 0.96 8.30
N ARG A 39 -3.62 0.94 9.62
CA ARG A 39 -2.41 1.59 10.16
C ARG A 39 -1.10 0.98 9.64
N ALA A 40 -1.06 -0.35 9.49
CA ALA A 40 0.10 -1.02 8.92
C ALA A 40 0.29 -0.67 7.45
N VAL A 41 -0.80 -0.49 6.69
CA VAL A 41 -0.74 0.00 5.31
C VAL A 41 -0.13 1.41 5.27
N ALA A 42 -0.56 2.32 6.14
CA ALA A 42 0.01 3.66 6.23
C ALA A 42 1.53 3.62 6.52
N ASN A 43 1.97 2.79 7.47
CA ASN A 43 3.39 2.57 7.75
C ASN A 43 4.16 1.99 6.55
N ALA A 44 3.54 1.09 5.79
CA ALA A 44 4.13 0.54 4.57
C ALA A 44 4.25 1.59 3.46
N CYS A 45 3.29 2.50 3.34
CA CYS A 45 3.37 3.65 2.43
C CYS A 45 4.48 4.61 2.85
N ALA A 46 4.60 4.94 4.14
CA ALA A 46 5.66 5.80 4.66
C ALA A 46 7.08 5.22 4.43
N LYS A 47 7.21 3.89 4.54
CA LYS A 47 8.46 3.17 4.26
C LYS A 47 8.64 2.80 2.80
N ASN A 48 7.81 3.32 1.88
CA ASN A 48 7.93 2.97 0.46
C ASN A 48 9.15 3.67 -0.17
N PRO A 49 10.19 2.93 -0.59
CA PRO A 49 11.37 3.54 -1.22
C PRO A 49 11.08 4.02 -2.66
N TYR A 50 9.94 3.64 -3.25
CA TYR A 50 9.49 4.03 -4.58
C TYR A 50 8.26 4.93 -4.52
N ALA A 51 8.20 5.82 -3.52
CA ALA A 51 7.12 6.80 -3.46
C ALA A 51 7.13 7.66 -4.74
N PRO A 52 5.96 7.86 -5.38
CA PRO A 52 5.89 8.77 -6.53
C PRO A 52 6.34 10.15 -6.08
N LYS A 53 7.33 10.72 -6.77
CA LYS A 53 7.66 12.14 -6.64
C LYS A 53 6.49 12.91 -7.25
N ILE A 54 5.81 13.67 -6.41
CA ILE A 54 4.79 14.66 -6.80
C ILE A 54 5.51 15.89 -7.32
#